data_AF-A0A8S9M3N3-F1
#
_entry.id   AF-A0A8S9M3N3-F1
#
_cell.length_a   1.000
_cell.length_b   1.000
_cell.length_c   1.000
_cell.angle_alpha   90.00
_cell.angle_beta   90.00
_cell.angle_gamma   90.00
#
_symmetry.space_group_name_H-M   'P 1'
#
loop_
_entity.id
_entity.type
_entity.pdbx_description
1 polymer ?
#
loop_
_entity_poly.entity_id
_entity_poly.type
_entity_poly.pdbx_seq_one_letter_code
_entity_poly.pdbx_strand_id
1 'polypeptide(L)'
;MSDAYCTDCKRETELVVDHSAGDTLCSECGLVLESHSIDETSEWRTFANESSNSDPNRVGGPTNPLLADSALTTVIAKTNGSSGDFLSNSLGRWQNRNGSAERGLIQAFKTIATMSDR
;
A
#
# COMPACT_ATOMS: atom_id res chain seq x y z
N MET A 1 20.98 -4.59 14.44
CA MET A 1 21.56 -5.50 13.44
C MET A 1 20.83 -6.82 13.51
N SER A 2 20.39 -7.34 12.38
CA SER A 2 19.86 -8.71 12.28
C SER A 2 21.05 -9.66 12.13
N ASP A 3 21.26 -10.53 13.10
CA ASP A 3 22.28 -11.58 13.02
C ASP A 3 21.70 -12.78 12.26
N ALA A 4 22.46 -13.31 11.28
CA ALA A 4 22.11 -14.55 10.59
C ALA A 4 23.27 -15.53 10.60
N TYR A 5 22.93 -16.81 10.48
CA TYR A 5 23.90 -17.89 10.47
C TYR A 5 24.57 -18.01 9.10
N CYS A 6 25.89 -17.83 9.06
CA CYS A 6 26.68 -18.02 7.85
C CYS A 6 27.15 -19.47 7.72
N THR A 7 26.85 -20.13 6.60
CA THR A 7 27.23 -21.53 6.35
C THR A 7 28.74 -21.74 6.23
N ASP A 8 29.47 -20.75 5.70
CA ASP A 8 30.92 -20.86 5.52
C ASP A 8 31.68 -20.59 6.82
N CYS A 9 31.32 -19.54 7.57
CA CYS A 9 31.88 -19.24 8.89
C CYS A 9 31.41 -20.20 9.99
N LYS A 10 30.30 -20.92 9.77
CA LYS A 10 29.65 -21.83 10.73
C LYS A 10 29.28 -21.20 12.07
N ARG A 11 28.98 -19.90 12.07
CA ARG A 11 28.58 -19.11 13.24
C ARG A 11 27.59 -18.03 12.85
N GLU A 12 26.93 -17.45 13.84
CA GLU A 12 26.20 -16.20 13.68
C GLU A 12 27.19 -15.07 13.39
N THR A 13 26.87 -14.28 12.38
CA THR A 13 27.71 -13.17 11.92
C THR A 13 26.85 -11.95 11.67
N GLU A 14 27.44 -10.78 11.90
CA GLU A 14 26.84 -9.52 11.49
C GLU A 14 26.69 -9.47 9.97
N LEU A 15 25.55 -8.96 9.52
CA LEU A 15 25.22 -8.84 8.11
C LEU A 15 25.40 -7.41 7.60
N VAL A 16 25.90 -7.29 6.38
CA VAL A 16 25.98 -6.02 5.65
C VAL A 16 25.01 -6.09 4.47
N VAL A 17 24.12 -5.11 4.36
CA VAL A 17 23.20 -5.01 3.22
C VAL A 17 23.82 -4.07 2.19
N ASP A 18 24.15 -4.61 1.01
CA ASP A 18 24.53 -3.82 -0.15
C ASP A 18 23.27 -3.45 -0.95
N HIS A 19 22.73 -2.27 -0.67
CA HIS A 19 21.55 -1.75 -1.37
C HIS A 19 21.78 -1.49 -2.86
N SER A 20 23.02 -1.32 -3.31
CA SER A 20 23.31 -1.06 -4.72
C SER A 20 23.24 -2.32 -5.57
N ALA A 21 23.66 -3.46 -5.02
CA ALA A 21 23.52 -4.78 -5.62
C ALA A 21 22.18 -5.45 -5.28
N GLY A 22 21.57 -5.11 -4.14
CA GLY A 22 20.41 -5.79 -3.59
C GLY A 22 20.77 -7.11 -2.91
N ASP A 23 21.95 -7.17 -2.28
CA ASP A 23 22.48 -8.39 -1.67
C ASP A 23 22.74 -8.21 -0.18
N THR A 24 22.53 -9.27 0.61
CA THR A 24 22.90 -9.33 2.02
C THR A 24 24.13 -10.22 2.19
N LEU A 25 25.19 -9.65 2.75
CA LEU A 25 26.51 -10.25 2.81
C LEU A 25 26.91 -10.56 4.25
N CYS A 26 27.62 -11.67 4.45
CA CYS A 26 28.35 -11.93 5.70
C CYS A 26 29.55 -10.97 5.80
N SER A 27 29.61 -10.18 6.88
CA SER A 27 30.71 -9.22 7.13
C SER A 27 32.10 -9.87 7.27
N GLU A 28 32.15 -11.15 7.64
CA GLU A 28 33.39 -11.86 7.99
C GLU A 28 34.04 -12.57 6.80
N CYS A 29 33.23 -13.17 5.90
CA CYS A 29 33.75 -13.95 4.77
C CYS A 29 33.31 -13.43 3.39
N GLY A 30 32.38 -12.48 3.33
CA GLY A 30 31.86 -11.92 2.07
C GLY A 30 30.86 -12.84 1.34
N LEU A 31 30.42 -13.94 1.96
CA LEU A 31 29.40 -14.81 1.38
C LEU A 31 28.06 -14.05 1.24
N VAL A 32 27.45 -14.14 0.05
CA VAL A 32 26.09 -13.68 -0.20
C VAL A 32 25.12 -14.67 0.45
N LEU A 33 24.39 -14.23 1.48
CA LEU A 33 23.41 -15.05 2.20
C LEU A 33 22.00 -14.89 1.62
N GLU A 34 21.70 -13.70 1.09
CA GLU A 34 20.45 -13.40 0.40
C GLU A 34 20.77 -12.52 -0.80
N SER A 35 20.10 -12.79 -1.92
CA SER A 35 20.25 -12.03 -3.16
C SER A 35 18.88 -11.54 -3.62
N HIS A 36 18.85 -10.44 -4.37
CA HIS A 36 17.62 -9.81 -4.84
C HIS A 36 16.71 -9.30 -3.72
N SER A 37 17.28 -8.64 -2.72
CA SER A 37 16.53 -7.98 -1.65
C SER A 37 15.58 -6.93 -2.23
N ILE A 38 14.33 -6.97 -1.83
CA ILE A 38 13.33 -5.95 -2.18
C ILE A 38 13.40 -4.85 -1.11
N ASP A 39 13.47 -3.59 -1.55
CA ASP A 39 13.37 -2.46 -0.64
C ASP A 39 11.91 -2.28 -0.19
N GLU A 40 11.63 -2.62 1.07
CA GLU A 40 10.33 -2.44 1.72
C GLU A 40 10.21 -1.07 2.43
N THR A 41 11.22 -0.21 2.31
CA THR A 41 11.12 1.15 2.86
C THR A 41 10.08 1.96 2.09
N SER A 42 9.90 3.23 2.48
CA SER A 42 8.78 4.05 2.00
C SER A 42 8.65 4.00 0.47
N GLU A 43 7.41 3.85 -0.01
CA GLU A 43 7.10 3.80 -1.45
C GLU A 43 7.92 4.86 -2.21
N TRP A 44 8.46 4.49 -3.38
CA TRP A 44 9.13 5.44 -4.26
C TRP A 44 8.13 6.48 -4.76
N ARG A 45 7.96 7.56 -4.00
CA ARG A 45 7.08 8.66 -4.37
C ARG A 45 7.79 9.49 -5.43
N THR A 46 7.24 9.49 -6.64
CA THR A 46 7.69 10.41 -7.68
C THR A 46 7.15 11.81 -7.37
N PHE A 47 7.90 12.61 -6.60
CA PHE A 47 7.55 14.02 -6.34
C PHE A 47 7.58 14.90 -7.60
N ALA A 48 8.07 14.36 -8.73
CA ALA A 48 8.23 15.09 -9.98
C ALA A 48 6.91 15.49 -10.66
N ASN A 49 5.74 15.05 -10.16
CA ASN A 49 4.46 15.39 -10.77
C ASN A 49 3.33 15.56 -9.72
N GLU A 50 3.53 16.42 -8.72
CA GLU A 50 2.50 16.81 -7.75
C GLU A 50 1.19 17.32 -8.39
N SER A 51 1.22 17.74 -9.66
CA SER A 51 0.04 18.18 -10.39
C SER A 51 -0.86 17.06 -10.92
N SER A 52 -0.37 15.81 -10.93
CA SER A 52 -1.11 14.67 -11.47
C SER A 52 -1.56 13.76 -10.34
N ASN A 53 -2.87 13.60 -10.20
CA ASN A 53 -3.53 12.65 -9.29
C ASN A 53 -3.29 11.16 -9.71
N SER A 54 -2.21 10.88 -10.44
CA SER A 54 -1.89 9.61 -11.06
C SER A 54 -0.42 9.31 -10.82
N ASP A 55 -0.17 8.56 -9.74
CA ASP A 55 1.10 7.89 -9.49
C ASP A 55 1.00 6.48 -10.11
N PRO A 56 1.74 6.18 -11.19
CA PRO A 56 1.67 4.89 -11.87
C PRO A 56 2.27 3.74 -11.03
N ASN A 57 3.08 4.04 -10.00
CA ASN A 57 3.67 3.04 -9.13
C ASN A 57 2.73 2.64 -7.98
N ARG A 58 1.72 3.47 -7.68
CA ARG A 58 0.75 3.20 -6.62
C ARG A 58 -0.25 2.14 -7.07
N VAL A 59 -0.03 0.91 -6.62
CA VAL A 59 -0.90 -0.25 -6.92
C VAL A 59 -2.04 -0.44 -5.91
N GLY A 60 -2.04 0.30 -4.80
CA GLY A 60 -3.04 0.20 -3.72
C GLY A 60 -3.67 1.55 -3.34
N GLY A 61 -4.91 1.50 -2.86
CA GLY A 61 -5.56 2.63 -2.21
C GLY A 61 -5.08 2.82 -0.76
N PRO A 62 -5.35 3.99 -0.14
CA PRO A 62 -5.11 4.17 1.29
C PRO A 62 -5.99 3.21 2.10
N THR A 63 -5.39 2.50 3.04
CA THR A 63 -6.10 1.65 4.00
C THR A 63 -6.15 2.33 5.36
N ASN A 64 -7.25 2.15 6.10
CA ASN A 64 -7.38 2.64 7.47
C ASN A 64 -7.36 1.44 8.42
N PRO A 65 -6.31 1.25 9.24
CA PRO A 65 -6.20 0.11 10.15
C PRO A 65 -7.22 0.13 11.29
N LEU A 66 -7.92 1.25 11.50
CA LEU A 66 -8.99 1.36 12.51
C LEU A 66 -10.31 0.74 12.05
N LEU A 67 -10.41 0.35 10.79
CA LEU A 67 -11.54 -0.37 10.22
C LEU A 67 -11.20 -1.87 10.17
N ALA A 68 -12.02 -2.70 10.82
CA ALA A 68 -11.75 -4.12 11.07
C ALA A 68 -11.87 -4.97 9.81
N ASP A 69 -12.76 -4.56 8.90
CA ASP A 69 -12.87 -5.06 7.54
C ASP A 69 -12.72 -3.84 6.64
N SER A 70 -11.47 -3.43 6.38
CA SER A 70 -11.16 -2.36 5.41
C SER A 70 -11.76 -2.76 4.07
N ALA A 71 -13.03 -2.44 3.88
CA ALA A 71 -13.87 -3.14 2.93
C ALA A 71 -13.23 -2.95 1.56
N LEU A 72 -12.75 -4.06 0.98
CA LEU A 72 -12.09 -4.13 -0.32
C LEU A 72 -13.12 -3.78 -1.40
N THR A 73 -13.48 -2.51 -1.44
CA THR A 73 -14.54 -1.94 -2.25
C THR A 73 -13.89 -0.92 -3.16
N THR A 74 -14.22 -1.03 -4.44
CA THR A 74 -13.81 -0.06 -5.44
C THR A 74 -15.04 0.68 -5.92
N VAL A 75 -14.89 1.99 -6.14
CA VAL A 75 -15.95 2.82 -6.70
C VAL A 75 -15.71 2.96 -8.19
N ILE A 76 -16.62 2.40 -8.99
CA ILE A 76 -16.60 2.61 -10.44
C ILE A 76 -17.26 3.97 -10.72
N ALA A 77 -16.44 4.98 -11.02
CA ALA A 77 -16.92 6.31 -11.39
C ALA A 77 -17.38 6.37 -12.85
N LYS A 78 -18.27 7.32 -13.15
CA LYS A 78 -18.72 7.60 -14.52
C LYS A 78 -17.57 8.21 -15.33
N THR A 79 -17.35 7.72 -16.54
CA THR A 79 -16.33 8.29 -17.43
C THR A 79 -16.81 9.62 -18.00
N ASN A 80 -15.90 10.59 -18.11
CA ASN A 80 -16.16 11.87 -18.78
C ASN A 80 -16.07 11.66 -20.30
N GLY A 81 -17.09 11.04 -20.89
CA GLY A 81 -17.12 10.74 -22.32
C GLY A 81 -18.47 10.14 -22.70
N SER A 82 -19.23 10.89 -23.50
CA SER A 82 -20.55 10.58 -24.03
C SER A 82 -20.68 9.14 -24.54
N SER A 83 -21.39 8.27 -23.79
CA SER A 83 -22.09 7.04 -24.25
C SER A 83 -22.65 6.16 -23.10
N GLY A 84 -22.36 6.46 -21.82
CA GLY A 84 -22.60 5.53 -20.70
C GLY A 84 -23.78 5.79 -19.75
N ASP A 85 -24.72 6.68 -20.08
CA ASP A 85 -25.76 7.13 -19.13
C ASP A 85 -26.68 6.01 -18.61
N PHE A 86 -26.98 4.99 -19.43
CA PHE A 86 -27.84 3.87 -19.04
C PHE A 86 -27.16 2.90 -18.06
N LEU A 87 -25.87 2.60 -18.25
CA LEU A 87 -25.11 1.69 -17.38
C LEU A 87 -24.73 2.37 -16.06
N SER A 88 -24.52 3.69 -16.07
CA SER A 88 -24.12 4.44 -14.88
C SER A 88 -25.20 4.46 -13.79
N ASN A 89 -26.49 4.50 -14.17
CA ASN A 89 -27.58 4.62 -13.19
C ASN A 89 -27.96 3.28 -12.55
N SER A 90 -27.80 2.16 -13.27
CA SER A 90 -28.02 0.81 -12.74
C SER A 90 -26.82 0.32 -11.91
N LEU A 91 -25.60 0.67 -12.31
CA LEU A 91 -24.37 0.28 -11.60
C LEU A 91 -24.25 0.96 -10.23
N GLY A 92 -24.57 2.26 -10.14
CA GLY A 92 -24.59 2.97 -8.84
C GLY A 92 -25.62 2.39 -7.87
N ARG A 93 -26.77 1.93 -8.38
CA ARG A 93 -27.79 1.23 -7.57
C ARG A 93 -27.28 -0.12 -7.07
N TRP A 94 -26.51 -0.85 -7.88
CA TRP A 94 -25.88 -2.11 -7.48
C TRP A 94 -24.79 -1.90 -6.41
N GLN A 95 -23.93 -0.88 -6.55
CA GLN A 95 -22.92 -0.55 -5.53
C GLN A 95 -23.56 -0.14 -4.20
N ASN A 96 -24.69 0.59 -4.23
CA ASN A 96 -25.38 0.98 -2.99
C ASN A 96 -25.98 -0.20 -2.22
N ARG A 97 -26.35 -1.28 -2.91
CA ARG A 97 -26.89 -2.51 -2.28
C ARG A 97 -25.82 -3.31 -1.54
N ASN A 98 -24.58 -3.30 -2.03
CA ASN A 98 -23.46 -4.02 -1.43
C ASN A 98 -22.78 -3.20 -0.31
N GLY A 99 -23.54 -2.89 0.74
CA GLY A 99 -23.06 -2.10 1.86
C GLY A 99 -22.19 -2.85 2.84
N SER A 100 -21.01 -2.32 3.13
CA SER A 100 -20.18 -2.78 4.25
C SER A 100 -20.88 -2.59 5.59
N ALA A 101 -20.70 -3.56 6.50
CA ALA A 101 -21.19 -3.52 7.88
C ALA A 101 -20.64 -2.30 8.66
N GLU A 102 -19.55 -1.70 8.19
CA GLU A 102 -18.86 -0.60 8.86
C GLU A 102 -19.38 0.80 8.49
N ARG A 103 -20.42 0.91 7.66
CA ARG A 103 -21.04 2.20 7.27
C ARG A 103 -21.37 3.08 8.48
N GLY A 104 -21.80 2.49 9.59
CA GLY A 104 -22.08 3.21 10.83
C GLY A 104 -20.83 3.84 11.47
N LEU A 105 -19.72 3.11 11.50
CA LEU A 105 -18.43 3.60 12.02
C LEU A 105 -17.87 4.73 11.15
N ILE A 106 -17.94 4.57 9.82
CA ILE A 106 -17.52 5.60 8.87
C ILE A 106 -18.30 6.90 9.09
N GLN A 107 -19.61 6.80 9.31
CA GLN A 107 -20.44 7.98 9.58
C GLN A 107 -20.07 8.66 10.92
N ALA A 108 -19.74 7.88 11.95
CA ALA A 108 -19.28 8.43 13.23
C ALA A 108 -17.93 9.15 13.11
N PHE A 109 -16.97 8.60 12.35
CA PHE A 109 -15.71 9.30 12.10
C PHE A 109 -15.94 10.62 11.35
N LYS A 110 -16.88 10.64 10.40
CA LYS A 110 -17.25 11.87 9.69
C LYS A 110 -17.83 12.92 10.62
N THR A 111 -18.71 12.56 11.57
CA THR A 111 -19.26 13.53 12.52
C THR A 111 -18.19 14.07 13.45
N ILE A 112 -17.30 13.23 13.96
CA ILE A 112 -16.16 13.66 14.79
C ILE A 112 -15.30 14.68 14.04
N ALA A 113 -14.94 14.41 12.78
CA ALA A 113 -14.18 15.35 11.97
C ALA A 113 -14.90 16.71 11.82
N THR A 114 -16.21 16.70 11.55
CA THR A 114 -16.97 17.97 11.48
C THR A 114 -17.08 18.71 12.80
N MET A 115 -16.99 18.00 13.93
CA MET A 115 -17.00 18.61 15.26
C MET A 115 -15.62 19.15 15.64
N SER A 116 -14.52 18.52 15.20
CA SER A 116 -13.17 19.00 15.46
C SER A 116 -12.80 20.24 14.64
N ASP A 117 -13.41 20.41 13.47
CA ASP A 117 -13.19 21.57 12.60
C ASP A 117 -13.95 22.83 13.06
N ARG A 118 -14.83 22.71 14.05
CA ARG A 118 -15.58 23.82 14.66
C ARG A 118 -14.87 24.38 15.87
#